data_AF-A0A662G6Q6-F1
#
_entry.id   AF-A0A662G6Q6-F1
#
_cell.length_a   1.000
_cell.length_b   1.000
_cell.length_c   1.000
_cell.angle_alpha   90.00
_cell.angle_beta   90.00
_cell.angle_gamma   90.00
#
_symmetry.space_group_name_H-M   'P 1'
#
loop_
_entity.id
_entity.type
_entity.pdbx_description
1 polymer ?
#
loop_
_entity_poly.entity_id
_entity_poly.type
_entity_poly.pdbx_seq_one_letter_code
_entity_poly.pdbx_strand_id
1 'polypeptide(L)'
;MTVALANPLNRNLRVYPSTMSLLVDNWPTPLVRLGSESGEGREVWAKLEFYNAFSRSVKDRPVWNMFRRALEEGRLKGKVYEATSGNVGISLASLCNIHGLEFTAFLPSPTPPVTEKILRIMGARIVKTDYETISPEFWQWVAKLARREGALNLNQFENDANPEAHYETLALEILEQLESIGRKPDFVIAGIGTSGHIYAISRRMREIREVR
;
A
#
# COMPACT_ATOMS: atom_id res chain seq x y z
N MET A 1 25.56 -12.65 5.14
CA MET A 1 25.69 -14.12 5.02
C MET A 1 24.32 -14.73 5.21
N THR A 2 23.70 -15.24 4.16
CA THR A 2 22.40 -15.92 4.23
C THR A 2 22.66 -17.34 4.69
N VAL A 3 22.24 -17.70 5.90
CA VAL A 3 22.26 -19.09 6.35
C VAL A 3 21.25 -19.84 5.48
N ALA A 4 21.70 -20.81 4.69
CA ALA A 4 20.80 -21.65 3.92
C ALA A 4 19.90 -22.41 4.89
N LEU A 5 18.59 -22.24 4.76
CA LEU A 5 17.62 -22.94 5.58
C LEU A 5 17.67 -24.43 5.27
N ALA A 6 17.71 -25.26 6.31
CA ALA A 6 17.81 -26.71 6.18
C ALA A 6 16.56 -27.37 5.55
N ASN A 7 15.42 -26.68 5.54
CA ASN A 7 14.13 -27.17 5.04
C ASN A 7 13.45 -26.15 4.12
N PRO A 8 12.63 -26.60 3.15
CA PRO A 8 11.81 -25.72 2.34
C PRO A 8 10.79 -24.98 3.21
N LEU A 9 10.56 -23.71 2.88
CA LEU A 9 9.62 -22.85 3.59
C LEU A 9 8.18 -23.28 3.31
N ASN A 10 7.38 -23.42 4.37
CA ASN A 10 5.98 -23.81 4.27
C ASN A 10 5.06 -22.58 4.35
N ARG A 11 4.57 -22.12 3.20
CA ARG A 11 3.65 -20.97 3.10
C ARG A 11 2.27 -21.24 3.70
N ASN A 12 1.79 -22.49 3.71
CA ASN A 12 0.52 -22.86 4.35
C ASN A 12 0.59 -22.67 5.88
N LEU A 13 1.78 -22.81 6.45
CA LEU A 13 2.07 -22.50 7.85
C LEU A 13 2.58 -21.06 8.06
N ARG A 14 2.48 -20.21 7.03
CA ARG A 14 2.83 -18.79 7.07
C ARG A 14 4.29 -18.53 7.45
N VAL A 15 5.21 -19.36 6.95
CA VAL A 15 6.66 -19.20 7.16
C VAL A 15 7.26 -18.39 6.00
N TYR A 16 7.90 -17.26 6.32
CA TYR A 16 8.53 -16.34 5.36
C TYR A 16 10.03 -16.19 5.67
N PRO A 17 10.91 -16.12 4.65
CA PRO A 17 12.35 -15.97 4.83
C PRO A 17 12.78 -14.55 5.21
N SER A 18 11.93 -13.54 5.01
CA SER A 18 12.25 -12.14 5.26
C SER A 18 10.99 -11.29 5.44
N THR A 19 11.16 -10.09 6.00
CA THR A 19 10.09 -9.07 6.07
C THR A 19 9.61 -8.65 4.69
N MET A 20 10.49 -8.61 3.70
CA MET A 20 10.13 -8.34 2.30
C MET A 20 9.27 -9.45 1.70
N SER A 21 9.60 -10.71 1.95
CA SER A 21 8.75 -11.83 1.53
C SER A 21 7.41 -11.80 2.25
N LEU A 22 7.37 -11.48 3.55
CA LEU A 22 6.10 -11.28 4.26
C LEU A 22 5.24 -10.17 3.63
N LEU A 23 5.84 -9.11 3.07
CA LEU A 23 5.10 -8.05 2.40
C LEU A 23 4.42 -8.55 1.12
N VAL A 24 5.17 -9.24 0.25
CA VAL A 24 4.74 -9.54 -1.13
C VAL A 24 4.09 -10.92 -1.26
N ASP A 25 4.47 -11.89 -0.44
CA ASP A 25 4.03 -13.29 -0.52
C ASP A 25 2.89 -13.62 0.47
N ASN A 26 2.44 -12.65 1.29
CA ASN A 26 1.31 -12.83 2.22
C ASN A 26 -0.04 -12.46 1.57
N TRP A 27 -0.08 -12.35 0.24
CA TRP A 27 -1.31 -12.20 -0.53
C TRP A 27 -1.81 -13.56 -1.03
N PRO A 28 -3.13 -13.74 -1.23
CA PRO A 28 -4.19 -12.73 -1.12
C PRO A 28 -4.52 -12.35 0.33
N THR A 29 -4.89 -11.09 0.58
CA THR A 29 -5.45 -10.70 1.88
C THR A 29 -6.83 -11.38 2.10
N PRO A 30 -7.29 -11.61 3.34
CA PRO A 30 -8.53 -12.33 3.57
C PRO A 30 -9.76 -11.64 2.97
N LEU A 31 -10.68 -12.45 2.44
CA LEU A 31 -12.03 -12.04 2.06
C LEU A 31 -13.01 -12.72 3.01
N VAL A 32 -13.81 -11.94 3.74
CA VAL A 32 -14.66 -12.45 4.82
C VAL A 32 -16.11 -12.07 4.60
N ARG A 33 -17.02 -13.04 4.67
CA ARG A 33 -18.46 -12.80 4.60
C ARG A 33 -18.92 -12.09 5.87
N LEU A 34 -19.57 -10.95 5.72
CA LEU A 34 -20.17 -10.21 6.83
C LEU A 34 -21.58 -10.74 7.07
N GLY A 35 -21.71 -11.65 8.03
CA GLY A 35 -22.98 -12.29 8.37
C GLY A 35 -24.07 -11.30 8.77
N SER A 36 -23.73 -10.27 9.53
CA SER A 36 -24.68 -9.23 9.98
C SER A 36 -25.24 -8.37 8.85
N GLU A 37 -24.47 -8.20 7.77
CA GLU A 37 -24.83 -7.36 6.63
C GLU A 37 -25.46 -8.17 5.47
N SER A 38 -25.39 -9.49 5.56
CA SER A 38 -25.88 -10.43 4.55
C SER A 38 -27.29 -10.93 4.91
N GLY A 39 -28.21 -10.89 3.96
CA GLY A 39 -29.62 -11.24 4.15
C GLY A 39 -30.46 -10.85 2.93
N GLU A 40 -31.70 -11.34 2.83
CA GLU A 40 -32.66 -10.92 1.79
C GLU A 40 -32.11 -11.02 0.35
N GLY A 41 -31.31 -12.06 0.06
CA GLY A 41 -30.70 -12.27 -1.27
C GLY A 41 -29.43 -11.44 -1.53
N ARG A 42 -28.96 -10.64 -0.56
CA ARG A 42 -27.69 -9.92 -0.62
C ARG A 42 -26.60 -10.63 0.17
N GLU A 43 -25.40 -10.68 -0.41
CA GLU A 43 -24.18 -11.09 0.31
C GLU A 43 -23.20 -9.92 0.38
N VAL A 44 -22.66 -9.67 1.58
CA VAL A 44 -21.66 -8.62 1.81
C VAL A 44 -20.36 -9.26 2.24
N TRP A 45 -19.28 -8.90 1.56
CA TRP A 45 -17.94 -9.44 1.82
C TRP A 45 -16.96 -8.29 2.08
N ALA A 46 -16.11 -8.45 3.10
CA ALA A 46 -15.07 -7.51 3.46
C ALA A 46 -13.69 -8.03 3.02
N LYS A 47 -12.99 -7.24 2.21
CA LYS A 47 -11.59 -7.49 1.82
C LYS A 47 -10.67 -6.84 2.85
N LEU A 48 -10.02 -7.66 3.68
CA LEU A 48 -9.35 -7.23 4.91
C LEU A 48 -7.91 -6.74 4.64
N GLU A 49 -7.79 -5.57 4.01
CA GLU A 49 -6.50 -4.97 3.66
C GLU A 49 -5.64 -4.56 4.87
N PHE A 50 -6.17 -4.63 6.08
CA PHE A 50 -5.34 -4.48 7.29
C PHE A 50 -4.41 -5.67 7.55
N TYR A 51 -4.54 -6.77 6.78
CA TYR A 51 -3.63 -7.91 6.83
C TYR A 51 -2.28 -7.66 6.13
N ASN A 52 -2.13 -6.56 5.39
CA ASN A 52 -0.83 -6.17 4.85
C ASN A 52 0.21 -5.96 5.98
N ALA A 53 1.48 -6.23 5.69
CA ALA A 53 2.50 -6.49 6.70
C ALA A 53 2.98 -5.24 7.44
N PHE A 54 3.17 -4.13 6.74
CA PHE A 54 3.90 -2.96 7.24
C PHE A 54 2.95 -1.90 7.79
N SER A 55 2.15 -1.27 6.93
CA SER A 55 1.22 -0.23 7.35
C SER A 55 -0.07 -0.76 7.94
N ARG A 56 -0.26 -2.09 7.95
CA ARG A 56 -1.54 -2.73 8.30
C ARG A 56 -2.68 -2.09 7.50
N SER A 57 -2.44 -1.84 6.21
CA SER A 57 -3.39 -1.17 5.33
C SER A 57 -3.13 -1.47 3.85
N VAL A 58 -4.10 -1.09 3.02
CA VAL A 58 -4.02 -1.17 1.55
C VAL A 58 -2.83 -0.43 0.93
N LYS A 59 -2.19 0.50 1.66
CA LYS A 59 -1.09 1.34 1.14
C LYS A 59 0.21 0.58 0.92
N ASP A 60 0.36 -0.59 1.52
CA ASP A 60 1.55 -1.43 1.30
C ASP A 60 1.71 -1.84 -0.17
N ARG A 61 0.60 -2.09 -0.87
CA ARG A 61 0.61 -2.48 -2.30
C ARG A 61 1.21 -1.40 -3.21
N PRO A 62 0.65 -0.17 -3.26
CA PRO A 62 1.17 0.86 -4.16
C PRO A 62 2.54 1.37 -3.71
N VAL A 63 2.78 1.44 -2.39
CA VAL A 63 4.09 1.88 -1.89
C VAL A 63 5.18 0.91 -2.31
N TRP A 64 4.95 -0.41 -2.18
CA TRP A 64 5.89 -1.41 -2.67
C TRP A 64 6.14 -1.26 -4.18
N ASN A 65 5.08 -1.18 -5.00
CA ASN A 65 5.26 -1.13 -6.45
C ASN A 65 5.99 0.15 -6.91
N MET A 66 5.62 1.31 -6.36
CA MET A 66 6.31 2.59 -6.64
C MET A 66 7.77 2.55 -6.20
N PHE A 67 8.05 1.99 -5.01
CA PHE A 67 9.41 1.87 -4.48
C PHE A 67 10.26 0.89 -5.30
N ARG A 68 9.71 -0.28 -5.65
CA ARG A 68 10.37 -1.28 -6.48
C ARG A 68 10.76 -0.72 -7.84
N ARG A 69 9.88 0.04 -8.50
CA ARG A 69 10.24 0.70 -9.77
C ARG A 69 11.34 1.74 -9.59
N ALA A 70 11.27 2.56 -8.55
CA ALA A 70 12.35 3.50 -8.26
C ALA A 70 13.70 2.80 -7.98
N LEU A 71 13.68 1.59 -7.39
CA LEU A 71 14.86 0.74 -7.22
C LEU A 71 15.38 0.22 -8.56
N GLU A 72 14.51 -0.34 -9.40
CA GLU A 72 14.85 -0.88 -10.73
C GLU A 72 15.40 0.20 -11.68
N GLU A 73 14.87 1.42 -11.58
CA GLU A 73 15.32 2.60 -12.33
C GLU A 73 16.59 3.25 -11.76
N GLY A 74 17.12 2.76 -10.62
CA GLY A 74 18.30 3.34 -9.97
C GLY A 74 18.09 4.75 -9.40
N ARG A 75 16.85 5.11 -9.06
CA ARG A 75 16.49 6.45 -8.54
C ARG A 75 16.66 6.60 -7.01
N LEU A 76 16.88 5.50 -6.29
CA LEU A 76 17.08 5.53 -4.83
C LEU A 76 18.48 6.05 -4.49
N LYS A 77 18.57 7.32 -4.06
CA LYS A 77 19.82 8.03 -3.76
C LYS A 77 20.01 8.33 -2.27
N GLY A 78 19.56 7.44 -1.39
CA GLY A 78 19.76 7.55 0.05
C GLY A 78 18.71 8.35 0.83
N LYS A 79 17.98 9.28 0.22
CA LYS A 79 16.93 10.07 0.87
C LYS A 79 15.58 9.90 0.20
N VAL A 80 14.52 9.77 1.00
CA VAL A 80 13.12 9.65 0.54
C VAL A 80 12.24 10.62 1.31
N TYR A 81 11.50 11.48 0.61
CA TYR A 81 10.57 12.46 1.17
C TYR A 81 9.15 12.14 0.71
N GLU A 82 8.17 12.20 1.62
CA GLU A 82 6.77 12.03 1.25
C GLU A 82 5.82 12.84 2.13
N ALA A 83 4.78 13.41 1.49
CA ALA A 83 3.65 14.00 2.18
C ALA A 83 2.68 12.89 2.60
N THR A 84 2.42 12.74 3.90
CA THR A 84 1.61 11.63 4.39
C THR A 84 0.89 11.95 5.67
N SER A 85 -0.30 11.35 5.85
CA SER A 85 -1.07 11.41 7.09
C SER A 85 -0.96 10.12 7.92
N GLY A 86 -0.22 9.11 7.45
CA GLY A 86 -0.03 7.85 8.19
C GLY A 86 0.45 6.69 7.34
N ASN A 87 -0.47 5.91 6.77
CA ASN A 87 -0.18 4.58 6.22
C ASN A 87 0.89 4.53 5.13
N VAL A 88 0.93 5.53 4.24
CA VAL A 88 2.01 5.61 3.23
C VAL A 88 3.35 5.85 3.90
N GLY A 89 3.41 6.76 4.87
CA GLY A 89 4.62 6.99 5.66
C GLY A 89 5.08 5.76 6.41
N ILE A 90 4.17 5.01 7.03
CA ILE A 90 4.51 3.77 7.77
C ILE A 90 5.10 2.74 6.81
N SER A 91 4.47 2.54 5.65
CA SER A 91 4.96 1.61 4.63
C SER A 91 6.33 2.03 4.05
N LEU A 92 6.50 3.33 3.75
CA LEU A 92 7.76 3.88 3.26
C LEU A 92 8.86 3.82 4.31
N ALA A 93 8.55 4.10 5.57
CA ALA A 93 9.50 3.99 6.68
C ALA A 93 10.03 2.56 6.80
N SER A 94 9.15 1.55 6.71
CA SER A 94 9.57 0.13 6.68
C SER A 94 10.54 -0.16 5.54
N LEU A 95 10.19 0.22 4.31
CA LEU A 95 11.01 -0.06 3.14
C LEU A 95 12.35 0.69 3.21
N CYS A 96 12.33 1.97 3.58
CA CYS A 96 13.54 2.75 3.75
C CYS A 96 14.45 2.15 4.82
N ASN A 97 13.90 1.70 5.95
CA ASN A 97 14.66 1.04 7.00
C ASN A 97 15.33 -0.25 6.49
N ILE A 98 14.58 -1.12 5.80
CA ILE A 98 15.09 -2.36 5.21
C ILE A 98 16.21 -2.10 4.19
N HIS A 99 16.08 -1.02 3.41
CA HIS A 99 17.02 -0.66 2.34
C HIS A 99 18.12 0.32 2.78
N GLY A 100 18.21 0.69 4.06
CA GLY A 100 19.22 1.61 4.57
C GLY A 100 19.10 3.05 4.05
N LEU A 101 17.88 3.51 3.77
CA LEU A 101 17.57 4.85 3.28
C LEU A 101 17.04 5.75 4.40
N GLU A 102 17.35 7.04 4.32
CA GLU A 102 16.77 8.06 5.19
C GLU A 102 15.36 8.44 4.69
N PHE A 103 14.34 8.22 5.52
CA PHE A 103 12.98 8.66 5.23
C PHE A 103 12.61 9.90 6.04
N THR A 104 12.05 10.92 5.39
CA THR A 104 11.42 12.08 6.04
C THR A 104 9.95 12.15 5.67
N ALA A 105 9.10 12.01 6.70
CA ALA A 105 7.66 12.15 6.60
C ALA A 105 7.26 13.60 6.87
N PHE A 106 6.60 14.23 5.89
CA PHE A 106 5.99 15.54 6.04
C PHE A 106 4.52 15.34 6.43
N LEU A 107 4.18 15.79 7.63
CA LEU A 107 2.87 15.53 8.25
C LEU A 107 2.03 16.82 8.29
N PRO A 108 0.72 16.73 8.03
CA PRO A 108 -0.19 17.84 8.27
C PRO A 108 -0.36 18.09 9.79
N SER A 109 -0.76 19.30 10.16
CA SER A 109 -0.84 19.74 11.56
C SER A 109 -1.73 18.88 12.47
N PRO A 110 -2.91 18.36 12.05
CA PRO A 110 -3.78 17.58 12.93
C PRO A 110 -3.40 16.08 12.96
N THR A 111 -2.15 15.72 12.62
CA THR A 111 -1.73 14.31 12.63
C THR A 111 -1.75 13.73 14.05
N PRO A 112 -2.42 12.59 14.30
CA PRO A 112 -2.49 11.98 15.61
C PRO A 112 -1.09 11.66 16.19
N PRO A 113 -0.84 11.91 17.49
CA PRO A 113 0.45 11.61 18.13
C PRO A 113 0.88 10.15 18.02
N VAL A 114 -0.08 9.21 17.93
CA VAL A 114 0.22 7.78 17.74
C VAL A 114 0.90 7.51 16.39
N THR A 115 0.45 8.18 15.32
CA THR A 115 1.05 8.08 13.99
C THR A 115 2.49 8.59 14.00
N GLU A 116 2.72 9.73 14.66
CA GLU A 116 4.06 10.31 14.82
C GLU A 116 5.00 9.33 15.55
N LYS A 117 4.54 8.73 16.65
CA LYS A 117 5.31 7.75 17.42
C LYS A 117 5.67 6.51 16.58
N ILE A 118 4.72 5.96 15.84
CA ILE A 118 4.96 4.79 14.97
C ILE A 118 6.03 5.13 13.93
N LEU A 119 5.90 6.27 13.24
CA LEU A 119 6.88 6.70 12.24
C LEU A 119 8.29 6.86 12.82
N ARG A 120 8.43 7.45 14.02
CA ARG A 120 9.72 7.56 14.70
C ARG A 120 10.30 6.20 15.07
N ILE A 121 9.49 5.27 15.57
CA ILE A 121 9.91 3.89 15.89
C ILE A 121 10.46 3.19 14.63
N MET A 122 9.87 3.46 13.48
CA MET A 122 10.32 2.90 12.19
C MET A 122 11.54 3.61 11.60
N GLY A 123 12.09 4.62 12.29
CA GLY A 123 13.29 5.35 11.86
C GLY A 123 13.02 6.54 10.95
N ALA A 124 11.76 6.98 10.80
CA ALA A 124 11.44 8.16 10.01
C ALA A 124 11.81 9.45 10.75
N ARG A 125 12.39 10.41 10.02
CA ARG A 125 12.41 11.82 10.43
C ARG A 125 11.05 12.42 10.17
N ILE A 126 10.62 13.36 11.00
CA ILE A 126 9.28 13.95 10.92
C ILE A 126 9.40 15.46 10.84
N VAL A 127 8.73 16.02 9.83
CA VAL A 127 8.53 17.46 9.66
C VAL A 127 7.04 17.73 9.78
N LYS A 128 6.65 18.46 10.82
CA LYS A 128 5.27 18.97 10.95
C LYS A 128 5.15 20.22 10.08
N THR A 129 4.02 20.34 9.41
CA THR A 129 3.71 21.47 8.52
C THR A 129 2.42 22.13 8.99
N ASP A 130 2.16 23.34 8.48
CA ASP A 130 0.94 24.09 8.79
C ASP A 130 -0.27 23.66 7.93
N TYR A 131 -0.09 22.72 7.00
CA TYR A 131 -1.18 22.17 6.20
C TYR A 131 -2.14 21.35 7.07
N GLU A 132 -3.45 21.53 6.90
CA GLU A 132 -4.46 20.79 7.67
C GLU A 132 -4.72 19.39 7.12
N THR A 133 -4.44 19.16 5.84
CA THR A 133 -4.67 17.88 5.15
C THR A 133 -3.65 17.65 4.04
N ILE A 134 -3.66 16.46 3.45
CA ILE A 134 -2.88 16.15 2.25
C ILE A 134 -3.57 16.77 1.03
N SER A 135 -3.27 18.03 0.75
CA SER A 135 -3.79 18.77 -0.41
C SER A 135 -2.80 18.76 -1.59
N PRO A 136 -3.27 19.07 -2.83
CA PRO A 136 -2.42 19.33 -3.98
C PRO A 136 -1.22 20.21 -3.70
N GLU A 137 -1.45 21.33 -3.04
CA GLU A 137 -0.43 22.31 -2.70
C GLU A 137 0.64 21.69 -1.78
N PHE A 138 0.21 20.88 -0.81
CA PHE A 138 1.12 20.25 0.14
C PHE A 138 2.01 19.21 -0.52
N TRP A 139 1.44 18.22 -1.23
CA TRP A 139 2.27 17.18 -1.82
C TRP A 139 3.13 17.70 -2.98
N GLN A 140 2.68 18.73 -3.73
CA GLN A 140 3.53 19.42 -4.72
C GLN A 140 4.69 20.17 -4.07
N TRP A 141 4.47 20.81 -2.91
CA TRP A 141 5.53 21.47 -2.17
C TRP A 141 6.60 20.46 -1.71
N VAL A 142 6.20 19.30 -1.17
CA VAL A 142 7.14 18.23 -0.81
C VAL A 142 7.88 17.69 -2.03
N ALA A 143 7.22 17.51 -3.17
CA ALA A 143 7.87 17.07 -4.41
C ALA A 143 8.92 18.07 -4.91
N LYS A 144 8.63 19.38 -4.84
CA LYS A 144 9.60 20.45 -5.17
C LYS A 144 10.79 20.46 -4.22
N LEU A 145 10.54 20.31 -2.92
CA LEU A 145 11.56 20.22 -1.89
C LEU A 145 12.49 19.01 -2.11
N ALA A 146 11.91 17.84 -2.34
CA ALA A 146 12.64 16.61 -2.62
C ALA A 146 13.56 16.76 -3.83
N ARG A 147 13.04 17.35 -4.92
CA ARG A 147 13.84 17.64 -6.13
C ARG A 147 15.03 18.56 -5.84
N ARG A 148 14.80 19.63 -5.07
CA ARG A 148 15.85 20.59 -4.68
C ARG A 148 16.95 19.94 -3.84
N GLU A 149 16.58 19.00 -2.97
CA GLU A 149 17.49 18.38 -1.99
C GLU A 149 18.02 17.01 -2.45
N GLY A 150 17.70 16.60 -3.67
CA GLY A 150 18.14 15.32 -4.24
C GLY A 150 17.52 14.09 -3.59
N ALA A 151 16.38 14.25 -2.91
CA ALA A 151 15.62 13.14 -2.34
C ALA A 151 14.64 12.56 -3.36
N LEU A 152 14.39 11.25 -3.26
CA LEU A 152 13.30 10.62 -3.97
C LEU A 152 11.96 11.06 -3.35
N ASN A 153 11.01 11.41 -4.20
CA ASN A 153 9.60 11.49 -3.83
C ASN A 153 8.82 10.55 -4.76
N LEU A 154 8.03 9.64 -4.18
CA LEU A 154 7.25 8.68 -4.96
C LEU A 154 5.99 9.32 -5.53
N ASN A 155 5.43 10.30 -4.83
CA ASN A 155 4.20 11.01 -5.17
C ASN A 155 3.04 10.06 -5.49
N GLN A 156 2.42 9.51 -4.45
CA GLN A 156 1.30 8.57 -4.59
C GLN A 156 0.10 9.08 -5.41
N PHE A 157 -0.01 10.39 -5.66
CA PHE A 157 -1.12 10.98 -6.40
C PHE A 157 -0.89 11.04 -7.91
N GLU A 158 0.37 11.10 -8.37
CA GLU A 158 0.74 11.26 -9.78
C GLU A 158 1.54 10.08 -10.35
N ASN A 159 1.74 9.03 -9.56
CA ASN A 159 2.55 7.87 -9.95
C ASN A 159 1.67 6.70 -10.41
N ASP A 160 1.74 6.36 -11.69
CA ASP A 160 0.95 5.29 -12.31
C ASP A 160 1.20 3.90 -11.69
N ALA A 161 2.35 3.70 -11.04
CA ALA A 161 2.62 2.46 -10.31
C ALA A 161 1.67 2.26 -9.10
N ASN A 162 0.97 3.30 -8.65
CA ASN A 162 -0.08 3.19 -7.64
C ASN A 162 -1.31 2.40 -8.16
N PRO A 163 -2.08 2.90 -9.16
CA PRO A 163 -3.21 2.16 -9.68
C PRO A 163 -2.80 0.80 -10.27
N GLU A 164 -1.63 0.68 -10.89
CA GLU A 164 -1.15 -0.59 -11.45
C GLU A 164 -0.96 -1.66 -10.38
N ALA A 165 -0.41 -1.30 -9.20
CA ALA A 165 -0.26 -2.25 -8.10
C ALA A 165 -1.60 -2.87 -7.69
N HIS A 166 -2.65 -2.06 -7.62
CA HIS A 166 -3.98 -2.53 -7.28
C HIS A 166 -4.62 -3.34 -8.40
N TYR A 167 -4.31 -3.02 -9.65
CA TYR A 167 -4.86 -3.73 -10.81
C TYR A 167 -4.26 -5.14 -10.93
N GLU A 168 -2.94 -5.24 -10.76
CA GLU A 168 -2.19 -6.50 -10.81
C GLU A 168 -2.43 -7.40 -9.60
N THR A 169 -2.83 -6.83 -8.45
CA THR A 169 -3.00 -7.58 -7.20
C THR A 169 -4.43 -7.52 -6.69
N LEU A 170 -4.80 -6.50 -5.91
CA LEU A 170 -6.09 -6.38 -5.20
C LEU A 170 -7.32 -6.67 -6.08
N ALA A 171 -7.37 -6.12 -7.29
CA ALA A 171 -8.48 -6.33 -8.20
C ALA A 171 -8.58 -7.80 -8.66
N LEU A 172 -7.44 -8.41 -9.01
CA LEU A 172 -7.35 -9.82 -9.37
C LEU A 172 -7.72 -10.72 -8.18
N GLU A 173 -7.18 -10.44 -6.99
CA GLU A 173 -7.48 -11.20 -5.77
C GLU A 173 -8.98 -11.23 -5.45
N ILE A 174 -9.67 -10.08 -5.56
CA ILE A 174 -11.13 -10.02 -5.30
C ILE A 174 -11.88 -10.97 -6.24
N LEU A 175 -11.49 -11.00 -7.52
CA LEU A 175 -12.14 -11.81 -8.53
C LEU A 175 -11.86 -13.31 -8.32
N GLU A 176 -10.60 -13.68 -8.13
CA GLU A 176 -10.19 -15.07 -7.90
C GLU A 176 -10.78 -15.63 -6.61
N GLN A 177 -10.80 -14.85 -5.53
CA GLN A 177 -11.38 -15.27 -4.26
C GLN A 177 -12.89 -15.50 -4.35
N LEU A 178 -13.63 -14.61 -5.02
CA LEU A 178 -15.08 -14.79 -5.22
C LEU A 178 -15.36 -15.95 -6.19
N GLU A 179 -14.59 -16.08 -7.26
CA GLU A 179 -14.73 -17.18 -8.23
C GLU A 179 -14.50 -18.55 -7.58
N SER A 180 -13.52 -18.66 -6.67
CA SER A 180 -13.23 -19.91 -5.95
C SER A 180 -14.40 -20.45 -5.11
N ILE A 181 -15.38 -19.60 -4.78
CA ILE A 181 -16.60 -19.96 -4.05
C ILE A 181 -17.86 -19.85 -4.92
N GLY A 182 -17.70 -19.81 -6.25
CA GLY A 182 -18.81 -19.72 -7.19
C GLY A 182 -19.62 -18.42 -7.06
N ARG A 183 -18.93 -17.31 -6.79
CA ARG A 183 -19.52 -15.96 -6.65
C ARG A 183 -18.89 -14.97 -7.61
N LYS A 184 -19.61 -13.87 -7.86
CA LYS A 184 -19.15 -12.73 -8.65
C LYS A 184 -19.64 -11.45 -7.96
N PRO A 185 -18.87 -10.36 -8.00
CA PRO A 185 -19.29 -9.11 -7.39
C PRO A 185 -20.26 -8.35 -8.30
N ASP A 186 -21.44 -8.00 -7.79
CA ASP A 186 -22.35 -7.05 -8.44
C ASP A 186 -21.85 -5.61 -8.28
N PHE A 187 -21.37 -5.29 -7.07
CA PHE A 187 -20.85 -3.98 -6.67
C PHE A 187 -19.56 -4.13 -5.87
N VAL A 188 -18.70 -3.11 -5.95
CA VAL A 188 -17.60 -2.90 -5.00
C VAL A 188 -17.70 -1.51 -4.44
N ILE A 189 -17.60 -1.42 -3.12
CA ILE A 189 -17.64 -0.18 -2.36
C ILE A 189 -16.27 0.02 -1.72
N ALA A 190 -15.66 1.19 -1.92
CA ALA A 190 -14.38 1.53 -1.32
C ALA A 190 -14.29 3.03 -1.02
N GLY A 191 -13.56 3.38 0.04
CA GLY A 191 -13.30 4.77 0.39
C GLY A 191 -12.26 5.40 -0.53
N ILE A 192 -12.39 6.69 -0.84
CA ILE A 192 -11.54 7.37 -1.82
C ILE A 192 -10.42 8.15 -1.10
N GLY A 193 -9.18 7.85 -1.47
CA GLY A 193 -7.99 8.65 -1.14
C GLY A 193 -7.32 9.13 -2.43
N THR A 194 -6.24 8.46 -2.84
CA THR A 194 -5.60 8.69 -4.17
C THR A 194 -6.43 8.19 -5.35
N SER A 195 -7.57 7.56 -5.11
CA SER A 195 -8.40 6.82 -6.09
C SER A 195 -7.77 5.57 -6.73
N GLY A 196 -6.48 5.29 -6.50
CA GLY A 196 -5.75 4.20 -7.18
C GLY A 196 -6.42 2.82 -7.11
N HIS A 197 -6.86 2.38 -5.91
CA HIS A 197 -7.48 1.07 -5.76
C HIS A 197 -8.86 0.98 -6.42
N ILE A 198 -9.73 1.99 -6.25
CA ILE A 198 -11.08 1.94 -6.80
C ILE A 198 -11.06 2.05 -8.33
N TYR A 199 -10.14 2.87 -8.87
CA TYR A 199 -9.88 2.94 -10.31
C TYR A 199 -9.47 1.56 -10.86
N ALA A 200 -8.47 0.92 -10.24
CA ALA A 200 -7.96 -0.36 -10.66
C ALA A 200 -9.02 -1.48 -10.62
N ILE A 201 -9.77 -1.56 -9.52
CA ILE A 201 -10.87 -2.50 -9.36
C ILE A 201 -11.93 -2.27 -10.45
N SER A 202 -12.35 -1.01 -10.64
CA SER A 202 -13.36 -0.65 -11.65
C SER A 202 -12.92 -1.05 -13.07
N ARG A 203 -11.66 -0.77 -13.42
CA ARG A 203 -11.09 -1.12 -14.73
C ARG A 203 -11.11 -2.65 -14.95
N ARG A 204 -10.57 -3.42 -14.01
CA ARG A 204 -10.49 -4.88 -14.12
C ARG A 204 -11.87 -5.53 -14.21
N MET A 205 -12.85 -5.00 -13.47
CA MET A 205 -14.22 -5.49 -13.50
C MET A 205 -14.93 -5.23 -14.84
N ARG A 206 -14.65 -4.12 -15.52
CA ARG A 206 -15.19 -3.84 -16.86
C ARG A 206 -14.67 -4.82 -17.91
N GLU A 207 -13.36 -5.05 -17.92
CA GLU A 207 -12.72 -5.95 -18.90
C GLU A 207 -13.30 -7.37 -18.85
N ILE A 208 -13.62 -7.89 -17.65
CA ILE A 208 -14.22 -9.23 -17.50
C ILE A 208 -15.70 -9.25 -17.92
N ARG A 209 -16.40 -8.11 -17.86
CA ARG A 209 -17.76 -8.00 -18.37
C ARG A 209 -17.79 -7.93 -19.90
N GLU A 210 -16.78 -7.33 -20.54
CA GLU A 210 -16.70 -7.14 -21.99
C GLU A 210 -16.18 -8.38 -22.76
N VAL A 211 -15.46 -9.29 -22.09
CA VAL A 211 -14.95 -10.55 -22.70
C VAL A 211 -16.03 -11.66 -22.71
N ARG A 212 -17.28 -11.33 -22.39
CA ARG A 212 -18.44 -12.25 -22.42
C ARG A 212 -19.49 -11.79 -23.41
#